data_AF-A0A434A9Z0-F1
#
_entry.id   AF-A0A434A9Z0-F1
#
_cell.length_a   1.000
_cell.length_b   1.000
_cell.length_c   1.000
_cell.angle_alpha   90.00
_cell.angle_beta   90.00
_cell.angle_gamma   90.00
#
_symmetry.space_group_name_H-M   'P 1'
#
loop_
_entity.id
_entity.type
_entity.pdbx_description
1 polymer ?
#
loop_
_entity_poly.entity_id
_entity_poly.type
_entity_poly.pdbx_seq_one_letter_code
_entity_poly.pdbx_strand_id
1 'polypeptide(L)'
;KNIVFNQNGGAHFAPELGGHFELESGAHFKTEWGDQYNRNLHQSFFGKPQSAINVEGGVSTAKAHIRELAQFSNIISQFSEYKNGDKQLDGMLKGIWDRNGYKRGTLESNSSTETIPILSSLILTGNHSPDDKALISRLLWIDMSKNVFTDEERKKYNELHDMTEKGISSFTNELLQYRSLFKDGFKTKFRLYKTSIEAKMPPSSPSRISTNFGVLGATYEIFKDFIIFPFTYSDLILHFVKISEVQMNKFNSASVTNKWWDSFLACIKSNGDNKLEFDRDIKVEGDNLYFNFSNTYTKIQRQWHNQYKESIPSKMTIQESLKKESFFVEVKSSYRFRTGKDGSNTSAYVVNFKKLSIYDEVNEQIVFTNTLP
;
A
#
# COMPACT_ATOMS: atom_id res chain seq x y z
N LYS A 1 26.47 -23.80 31.57
CA LYS A 1 27.93 -23.74 31.79
C LYS A 1 28.53 -23.00 30.61
N ASN A 2 28.99 -21.77 30.87
CA ASN A 2 29.78 -20.83 30.06
C ASN A 2 29.67 -20.90 28.53
N ILE A 3 29.06 -19.87 27.92
CA ILE A 3 29.45 -19.43 26.58
C ILE A 3 29.72 -17.93 26.63
N VAL A 4 30.93 -17.61 26.20
CA VAL A 4 31.63 -16.33 26.22
C VAL A 4 31.26 -15.56 24.95
N PHE A 5 31.03 -14.24 25.07
CA PHE A 5 30.91 -13.34 23.93
C PHE A 5 32.28 -13.10 23.31
N ASN A 6 32.41 -13.19 21.99
CA ASN A 6 33.56 -12.64 21.27
C ASN A 6 33.13 -11.50 20.35
N GLN A 7 33.78 -10.36 20.53
CA GLN A 7 33.67 -9.12 19.76
C GLN A 7 34.60 -9.19 18.54
N ASN A 8 34.18 -8.52 17.45
CA ASN A 8 34.97 -8.11 16.29
C ASN A 8 35.64 -9.20 15.43
N GLY A 9 35.19 -9.28 14.17
CA GLY A 9 35.92 -9.99 13.12
C GLY A 9 35.20 -9.93 11.79
N GLY A 10 35.50 -8.90 10.99
CA GLY A 10 35.19 -8.92 9.57
C GLY A 10 36.03 -10.00 8.88
N ALA A 11 35.45 -10.68 7.89
CA ALA A 11 36.21 -11.46 6.93
C ALA A 11 35.44 -11.53 5.59
N HIS A 12 35.97 -10.81 4.60
CA HIS A 12 35.92 -11.23 3.20
C HIS A 12 36.73 -12.52 3.05
N PHE A 13 36.26 -13.50 2.29
CA PHE A 13 37.09 -14.39 1.45
C PHE A 13 36.20 -15.26 0.53
N ALA A 14 36.45 -15.19 -0.77
CA ALA A 14 36.17 -16.21 -1.79
C ALA A 14 37.51 -16.94 -2.06
N PRO A 15 37.61 -18.22 -2.51
CA PRO A 15 37.11 -18.60 -3.84
C PRO A 15 36.74 -20.10 -4.09
N GLU A 16 36.05 -20.28 -5.23
CA GLU A 16 36.23 -21.32 -6.27
C GLU A 16 35.74 -22.78 -6.18
N LEU A 17 34.93 -23.08 -7.22
CA LEU A 17 34.87 -24.28 -8.09
C LEU A 17 33.90 -25.43 -7.77
N GLY A 18 32.93 -25.57 -8.69
CA GLY A 18 32.76 -26.83 -9.42
C GLY A 18 31.50 -27.63 -9.12
N GLY A 19 30.49 -27.54 -9.99
CA GLY A 19 29.42 -28.53 -10.06
C GLY A 19 28.09 -27.96 -10.51
N HIS A 20 27.84 -27.98 -11.82
CA HIS A 20 26.48 -27.92 -12.35
C HIS A 20 25.70 -29.13 -11.80
N PHE A 21 24.63 -28.87 -11.05
CA PHE A 21 23.52 -29.81 -10.93
C PHE A 21 22.22 -29.02 -10.89
N GLU A 22 21.32 -29.40 -11.80
CA GLU A 22 20.04 -28.75 -12.07
C GLU A 22 19.14 -28.74 -10.82
N LEU A 23 18.57 -27.57 -10.51
CA LEU A 23 17.42 -27.46 -9.62
C LEU A 23 16.20 -27.14 -10.47
N GLU A 24 15.48 -28.19 -10.88
CA GLU A 24 14.05 -28.10 -11.11
C GLU A 24 13.38 -27.56 -9.83
N SER A 25 12.40 -26.67 -9.99
CA SER A 25 11.55 -26.04 -8.96
C SER A 25 11.99 -24.70 -8.33
N GLY A 26 12.74 -23.87 -9.07
CA GLY A 26 13.07 -22.49 -8.66
C GLY A 26 11.93 -21.45 -8.67
N ALA A 27 10.67 -21.82 -8.93
CA ALA A 27 9.56 -20.87 -9.11
C ALA A 27 8.58 -20.80 -7.92
N HIS A 28 8.74 -21.62 -6.87
CA HIS A 28 7.76 -21.77 -5.79
C HIS A 28 8.29 -21.55 -4.36
N PHE A 29 9.44 -20.88 -4.21
CA PHE A 29 9.82 -20.23 -2.93
C PHE A 29 9.00 -18.92 -2.76
N LYS A 30 7.68 -19.03 -2.99
CA LYS A 30 6.74 -17.94 -3.16
C LYS A 30 6.71 -17.03 -1.94
N THR A 31 6.54 -15.75 -2.21
CA THR A 31 6.01 -14.68 -1.34
C THR A 31 5.03 -15.14 -0.26
N GLU A 32 4.23 -16.18 -0.53
CA GLU A 32 3.36 -16.88 0.44
C GLU A 32 4.08 -17.31 1.74
N TRP A 33 5.33 -17.78 1.69
CA TRP A 33 6.07 -18.19 2.90
C TRP A 33 6.58 -16.98 3.70
N GLY A 34 7.04 -15.93 3.02
CA GLY A 34 7.53 -14.72 3.66
C GLY A 34 6.44 -13.98 4.42
N ASP A 35 5.28 -13.76 3.79
CA ASP A 35 4.15 -13.04 4.39
C ASP A 35 3.51 -13.84 5.54
N GLN A 36 3.34 -15.15 5.34
CA GLN A 36 2.81 -16.06 6.35
C GLN A 36 3.73 -16.16 7.57
N TYR A 37 5.03 -16.33 7.35
CA TYR A 37 6.02 -16.42 8.42
C TYR A 37 6.12 -15.08 9.16
N ASN A 38 6.18 -13.96 8.44
CA ASN A 38 6.25 -12.63 9.03
C ASN A 38 5.03 -12.36 9.91
N ARG A 39 3.81 -12.72 9.46
CA ARG A 39 2.62 -12.69 10.31
C ARG A 39 2.78 -13.54 11.56
N ASN A 40 3.14 -14.82 11.39
CA ASN A 40 3.25 -15.76 12.51
C ASN A 40 4.21 -15.23 13.56
N LEU A 41 5.34 -14.67 13.13
CA LEU A 41 6.31 -14.03 14.00
C LEU A 41 5.68 -12.89 14.81
N HIS A 42 5.03 -11.92 14.15
CA HIS A 42 4.39 -10.78 14.83
C HIS A 42 3.27 -11.20 15.78
N GLN A 43 2.42 -12.14 15.36
CA GLN A 43 1.31 -12.63 16.19
C GLN A 43 1.79 -13.48 17.36
N SER A 44 2.93 -14.17 17.22
CA SER A 44 3.47 -15.04 18.26
C SER A 44 3.95 -14.29 19.51
N PHE A 45 4.15 -12.96 19.41
CA PHE A 45 4.29 -12.10 20.59
C PHE A 45 3.05 -12.15 21.50
N PHE A 46 1.86 -12.37 20.95
CA PHE A 46 0.59 -12.29 21.67
C PHE A 46 -0.03 -13.64 22.00
N GLY A 47 0.67 -14.74 21.71
CA GLY A 47 0.19 -16.11 21.93
C GLY A 47 0.24 -16.94 20.66
N LYS A 48 -0.74 -17.82 20.45
CA LYS A 48 -0.80 -18.64 19.23
C LYS A 48 -1.26 -17.77 18.05
N PRO A 49 -0.49 -17.72 16.94
CA PRO A 49 -0.89 -17.01 15.73
C PRO A 49 -2.28 -17.44 15.25
N GLN A 50 -3.06 -16.48 14.76
CA GLN A 50 -4.39 -16.71 14.20
C GLN A 50 -4.28 -16.84 12.67
N SER A 51 -5.26 -17.48 12.05
CA SER A 51 -5.31 -17.53 10.58
C SER A 51 -5.50 -16.14 9.98
N ALA A 52 -4.89 -15.90 8.81
CA ALA A 52 -5.17 -14.71 8.03
C ALA A 52 -6.65 -14.66 7.64
N ILE A 53 -7.18 -13.44 7.60
CA ILE A 53 -8.50 -13.18 7.03
C ILE A 53 -8.28 -12.80 5.57
N ASN A 54 -8.73 -13.65 4.64
CA ASN A 54 -8.66 -13.32 3.23
C ASN A 54 -9.69 -12.24 2.89
N VAL A 55 -9.24 -11.14 2.28
CA VAL A 55 -10.08 -10.00 1.88
C VAL A 55 -10.31 -9.91 0.37
N GLU A 56 -9.77 -10.84 -0.42
CA GLU A 56 -10.03 -10.90 -1.87
C GLU A 56 -11.43 -11.45 -2.18
N GLY A 57 -12.06 -10.92 -3.23
CA GLY A 57 -13.23 -11.52 -3.86
C GLY A 57 -14.53 -11.43 -3.05
N GLY A 58 -14.57 -10.68 -1.95
CA GLY A 58 -15.80 -10.45 -1.17
C GLY A 58 -16.35 -11.70 -0.50
N VAL A 59 -15.53 -12.75 -0.34
CA VAL A 59 -15.92 -14.04 0.28
C VAL A 59 -16.43 -13.83 1.71
N SER A 60 -15.89 -12.84 2.41
CA SER A 60 -16.32 -12.41 3.74
C SER A 60 -16.82 -10.96 3.70
N THR A 61 -17.90 -10.67 4.45
CA THR A 61 -18.46 -9.31 4.49
C THR A 61 -17.59 -8.39 5.34
N ALA A 62 -17.53 -7.10 4.98
CA ALA A 62 -16.85 -6.07 5.79
C ALA A 62 -17.31 -6.07 7.27
N LYS A 63 -18.58 -6.40 7.55
CA LYS A 63 -19.10 -6.53 8.91
C LYS A 63 -18.46 -7.69 9.69
N ALA A 64 -18.21 -8.82 9.03
CA ALA A 64 -17.57 -9.97 9.66
C ALA A 64 -16.12 -9.64 10.05
N HIS A 65 -15.37 -9.00 9.14
CA HIS A 65 -14.01 -8.54 9.38
C HIS A 65 -13.89 -7.57 10.57
N ILE A 66 -14.77 -6.57 10.64
CA ILE A 66 -14.79 -5.61 11.76
C ILE A 66 -15.13 -6.33 13.08
N ARG A 67 -16.09 -7.28 13.07
CA ARG A 67 -16.46 -8.04 14.26
C ARG A 67 -15.28 -8.87 14.77
N GLU A 68 -14.53 -9.51 13.88
CA GLU A 68 -13.36 -10.31 14.25
C GLU A 68 -12.25 -9.43 14.84
N LEU A 69 -11.95 -8.29 14.23
CA LEU A 69 -10.99 -7.32 14.81
C LEU A 69 -11.41 -6.80 16.18
N ALA A 70 -12.72 -6.60 16.38
CA ALA A 70 -13.28 -6.10 17.63
C ALA A 70 -13.28 -7.14 18.78
N GLN A 71 -13.08 -8.43 18.48
CA GLN A 71 -12.95 -9.47 19.51
C GLN A 71 -11.65 -9.35 20.30
N PHE A 72 -10.67 -8.63 19.76
CA PHE A 72 -9.34 -8.55 20.35
C PHE A 72 -8.93 -7.11 20.69
N SER A 73 -8.11 -6.98 21.73
CA SER A 73 -7.54 -5.69 22.18
C SER A 73 -6.04 -5.85 22.41
N ASN A 74 -5.25 -4.87 21.96
CA ASN A 74 -3.79 -4.84 22.09
C ASN A 74 -3.07 -6.03 21.45
N ILE A 75 -3.65 -6.65 20.42
CA ILE A 75 -2.99 -7.64 19.58
C ILE A 75 -2.98 -7.17 18.13
N ILE A 76 -2.28 -7.92 17.28
CA ILE A 76 -2.23 -7.69 15.84
C ILE A 76 -2.95 -8.79 15.06
N SER A 77 -3.88 -8.41 14.19
CA SER A 77 -4.58 -9.29 13.24
C SER A 77 -3.99 -9.10 11.84
N GLN A 78 -4.33 -9.99 10.89
CA GLN A 78 -3.87 -9.86 9.51
C GLN A 78 -5.03 -10.00 8.51
N PHE A 79 -5.06 -9.09 7.55
CA PHE A 79 -5.82 -9.23 6.30
C PHE A 79 -4.85 -9.58 5.16
N SER A 80 -5.12 -10.66 4.43
CA SER A 80 -4.30 -11.16 3.33
C SER A 80 -5.00 -11.01 1.98
N GLU A 81 -4.19 -11.03 0.91
CA GLU A 81 -4.66 -10.86 -0.47
C GLU A 81 -5.36 -9.52 -0.73
N TYR A 82 -4.81 -8.44 -0.17
CA TYR A 82 -5.27 -7.10 -0.55
C TYR A 82 -5.14 -6.88 -2.06
N LYS A 83 -6.20 -6.33 -2.65
CA LYS A 83 -6.29 -5.92 -4.03
C LYS A 83 -6.82 -4.50 -4.13
N ASN A 84 -6.19 -3.68 -4.96
CA ASN A 84 -6.63 -2.30 -5.17
C ASN A 84 -7.91 -2.25 -6.01
N GLY A 85 -8.67 -1.16 -5.88
CA GLY A 85 -9.93 -0.92 -6.62
C GLY A 85 -11.21 -1.22 -5.82
N ASP A 86 -11.13 -1.91 -4.68
CA ASP A 86 -12.28 -2.09 -3.79
C ASP A 86 -12.46 -0.89 -2.83
N LYS A 87 -13.30 0.06 -3.25
CA LYS A 87 -13.62 1.27 -2.48
C LYS A 87 -14.23 0.97 -1.10
N GLN A 88 -14.97 -0.14 -0.95
CA GLN A 88 -15.61 -0.51 0.30
C GLN A 88 -14.58 -1.05 1.30
N LEU A 89 -13.67 -1.91 0.84
CA LEU A 89 -12.53 -2.40 1.61
C LEU A 89 -11.61 -1.23 2.03
N ASP A 90 -11.27 -0.34 1.11
CA ASP A 90 -10.46 0.84 1.44
C ASP A 90 -11.14 1.75 2.48
N GLY A 91 -12.46 1.94 2.36
CA GLY A 91 -13.27 2.64 3.34
C GLY A 91 -13.21 1.99 4.73
N MET A 92 -13.32 0.66 4.79
CA MET A 92 -13.20 -0.11 6.03
C MET A 92 -11.82 0.05 6.67
N LEU A 93 -10.75 -0.07 5.88
CA LEU A 93 -9.36 0.06 6.36
C LEU A 93 -9.08 1.45 6.93
N LYS A 94 -9.62 2.50 6.31
CA LYS A 94 -9.56 3.88 6.87
C LYS A 94 -10.27 3.94 8.23
N GLY A 95 -11.44 3.32 8.34
CA GLY A 95 -12.22 3.23 9.56
C GLY A 95 -11.48 2.51 10.70
N ILE A 96 -10.78 1.43 10.39
CA ILE A 96 -9.97 0.67 11.35
C ILE A 96 -8.89 1.57 11.99
N TRP A 97 -8.17 2.35 11.19
CA TRP A 97 -7.19 3.32 11.71
C TRP A 97 -7.82 4.39 12.60
N ASP A 98 -9.01 4.88 12.22
CA ASP A 98 -9.80 5.84 13.01
C ASP A 98 -10.47 5.18 14.25
N ARG A 99 -10.21 3.90 14.52
CA ARG A 99 -10.79 3.07 15.60
C ARG A 99 -12.31 2.90 15.49
N ASN A 100 -12.88 3.17 14.32
CA ASN A 100 -14.29 2.97 14.04
C ASN A 100 -14.58 1.48 13.91
N GLY A 101 -15.21 0.89 14.93
CA GLY A 101 -15.62 -0.51 14.91
C GLY A 101 -17.12 -0.69 14.66
N TYR A 102 -17.72 -1.66 15.34
CA TYR A 102 -19.10 -2.10 15.07
C TYR A 102 -20.13 -1.25 15.83
N LYS A 103 -21.19 -0.83 15.13
CA LYS A 103 -22.37 -0.17 15.71
C LYS A 103 -23.51 -1.17 15.86
N ARG A 104 -24.00 -1.38 17.09
CA ARG A 104 -25.14 -2.24 17.44
C ARG A 104 -26.32 -1.39 17.89
N GLY A 105 -27.49 -1.57 17.27
CA GLY A 105 -28.74 -1.02 17.82
C GLY A 105 -29.15 -1.82 19.06
N THR A 106 -29.43 -1.14 20.16
CA THR A 106 -30.01 -1.78 21.37
C THR A 106 -31.53 -1.75 21.28
N LEU A 107 -32.17 -2.85 21.69
CA LEU A 107 -33.65 -2.97 21.69
C LEU A 107 -34.31 -2.09 22.78
N GLU A 108 -33.53 -1.61 23.75
CA GLU A 108 -34.02 -0.94 24.97
C GLU A 108 -34.26 0.57 24.81
N SER A 109 -33.87 1.20 23.70
CA SER A 109 -34.30 2.55 23.40
C SER A 109 -34.33 2.80 21.88
N ASN A 110 -35.32 3.57 21.43
CA ASN A 110 -35.56 3.89 20.00
C ASN A 110 -34.38 4.62 19.30
N SER A 111 -33.26 4.89 19.99
CA SER A 111 -32.12 5.61 19.41
C SER A 111 -30.74 5.32 20.03
N SER A 112 -30.58 4.32 20.91
CA SER A 112 -29.25 3.98 21.44
C SER A 112 -28.49 3.05 20.49
N THR A 113 -27.39 3.55 19.92
CA THR A 113 -26.43 2.75 19.14
C THR A 113 -25.16 2.58 19.95
N GLU A 114 -24.87 1.35 20.39
CA GLU A 114 -23.62 1.03 21.08
C GLU A 114 -22.52 0.82 20.03
N THR A 115 -21.38 1.51 20.19
CA THR A 115 -20.25 1.38 19.27
C THR A 115 -19.10 0.67 19.97
N ILE A 116 -18.71 -0.51 19.47
CA ILE A 116 -17.52 -1.23 19.92
C ILE A 116 -16.33 -0.72 19.10
N PRO A 117 -15.33 -0.04 19.70
CA PRO A 117 -14.18 0.47 18.96
C PRO A 117 -13.21 -0.65 18.55
N ILE A 118 -12.39 -0.38 17.53
CA ILE A 118 -11.24 -1.24 17.23
C ILE A 118 -10.07 -0.86 18.15
N LEU A 119 -9.57 -1.84 18.90
CA LEU A 119 -8.46 -1.72 19.86
C LEU A 119 -7.27 -2.63 19.51
N SER A 120 -7.30 -3.24 18.34
CA SER A 120 -6.26 -4.09 17.76
C SER A 120 -5.54 -3.37 16.63
N SER A 121 -4.36 -3.87 16.27
CA SER A 121 -3.61 -3.47 15.08
C SER A 121 -3.88 -4.42 13.92
N LEU A 122 -3.61 -3.97 12.70
CA LEU A 122 -3.81 -4.78 11.49
C LEU A 122 -2.53 -4.79 10.65
N ILE A 123 -2.08 -5.98 10.26
CA ILE A 123 -1.16 -6.20 9.14
C ILE A 123 -1.99 -6.38 7.89
N LEU A 124 -1.67 -5.63 6.84
CA LEU A 124 -2.26 -5.77 5.51
C LEU A 124 -1.20 -6.32 4.56
N THR A 125 -1.49 -7.43 3.92
CA THR A 125 -0.60 -8.09 2.94
C THR A 125 -1.31 -8.31 1.62
N GLY A 126 -0.58 -8.20 0.51
CA GLY A 126 -1.11 -8.43 -0.83
C GLY A 126 -0.08 -8.09 -1.91
N ASN A 127 -0.33 -8.59 -3.12
CA ASN A 127 0.52 -8.35 -4.28
C ASN A 127 0.23 -6.97 -4.95
N HIS A 128 -0.86 -6.32 -4.54
CA HIS A 128 -1.26 -5.01 -5.04
C HIS A 128 -1.02 -3.91 -4.01
N SER A 129 -0.71 -2.72 -4.51
CA SER A 129 -0.53 -1.51 -3.71
C SER A 129 -1.85 -0.71 -3.66
N PRO A 130 -2.31 -0.22 -2.50
CA PRO A 130 -3.37 0.78 -2.45
C PRO A 130 -3.10 2.00 -3.35
N ASP A 131 -4.15 2.48 -4.02
CA ASP A 131 -4.17 3.69 -4.86
C ASP A 131 -4.93 4.86 -4.19
N ASP A 132 -5.72 4.57 -3.15
CA ASP A 132 -6.40 5.59 -2.36
C ASP A 132 -5.43 6.31 -1.41
N LYS A 133 -5.23 7.62 -1.63
CA LYS A 133 -4.39 8.49 -0.80
C LYS A 133 -4.74 8.48 0.69
N ALA A 134 -6.03 8.51 1.00
CA ALA A 134 -6.48 8.58 2.38
C ALA A 134 -6.15 7.27 3.11
N LEU A 135 -6.18 6.14 2.40
CA LEU A 135 -5.67 4.86 2.90
C LEU A 135 -4.14 4.86 3.00
N ILE A 136 -3.42 5.22 1.93
CA ILE A 136 -1.95 5.29 1.93
C ILE A 136 -1.43 6.11 3.11
N SER A 137 -2.04 7.24 3.43
CA SER A 137 -1.62 8.10 4.56
C SER A 137 -1.77 7.46 5.95
N ARG A 138 -2.58 6.40 6.07
CA ARG A 138 -2.88 5.68 7.32
C ARG A 138 -2.01 4.45 7.53
N LEU A 139 -1.32 3.98 6.50
CA LEU A 139 -0.47 2.78 6.57
C LEU A 139 0.95 3.13 7.03
N LEU A 140 1.65 2.14 7.59
CA LEU A 140 3.11 2.10 7.63
C LEU A 140 3.53 1.20 6.46
N TRP A 141 4.07 1.81 5.42
CA TRP A 141 4.30 1.09 4.17
C TRP A 141 5.65 0.36 4.18
N ILE A 142 5.63 -0.95 3.91
CA ILE A 142 6.83 -1.76 3.73
C ILE A 142 6.71 -2.49 2.39
N ASP A 143 7.76 -2.42 1.58
CA ASP A 143 7.81 -3.04 0.26
C ASP A 143 8.86 -4.15 0.25
N MET A 144 8.44 -5.36 -0.14
CA MET A 144 9.27 -6.57 -0.18
C MET A 144 9.58 -6.88 -1.65
N SER A 145 10.56 -6.17 -2.23
CA SER A 145 10.84 -6.23 -3.66
C SER A 145 11.85 -7.31 -4.08
N LYS A 146 12.57 -7.91 -3.11
CA LYS A 146 13.57 -8.95 -3.39
C LYS A 146 12.89 -10.31 -3.54
N ASN A 147 13.08 -10.94 -4.70
CA ASN A 147 12.48 -12.23 -5.05
C ASN A 147 13.51 -13.36 -5.27
N VAL A 148 14.81 -13.04 -5.27
CA VAL A 148 15.90 -14.02 -5.38
C VAL A 148 16.78 -13.89 -4.15
N PHE A 149 16.98 -15.00 -3.44
CA PHE A 149 17.73 -15.05 -2.19
C PHE A 149 18.95 -15.96 -2.32
N THR A 150 20.07 -15.56 -1.71
CA THR A 150 21.27 -16.39 -1.65
C THR A 150 21.11 -17.52 -0.64
N ASP A 151 21.98 -18.54 -0.71
CA ASP A 151 21.94 -19.66 0.24
C ASP A 151 22.19 -19.21 1.69
N GLU A 152 23.07 -18.23 1.90
CA GLU A 152 23.31 -17.65 3.22
C GLU A 152 22.07 -16.91 3.76
N GLU A 153 21.32 -16.21 2.90
CA GLU A 153 20.07 -15.57 3.31
C GLU A 153 18.99 -16.58 3.69
N ARG A 154 18.90 -17.68 2.93
CA ARG A 154 17.99 -18.79 3.26
C ARG A 154 18.37 -19.47 4.57
N LYS A 155 19.68 -19.64 4.82
CA LYS A 155 20.19 -20.20 6.07
C LYS A 155 19.81 -19.32 7.27
N LYS A 156 20.03 -18.00 7.18
CA LYS A 156 19.62 -17.04 8.22
C LYS A 156 18.12 -16.99 8.45
N TYR A 157 17.34 -17.13 7.38
CA TYR A 157 15.88 -17.25 7.48
C TYR A 157 15.48 -18.50 8.28
N ASN A 158 16.06 -19.66 7.96
CA ASN A 158 15.79 -20.90 8.68
C ASN A 158 16.22 -20.81 10.15
N GLU A 159 17.38 -20.21 10.44
CA GLU A 159 17.83 -19.98 11.82
C GLU A 159 16.82 -19.15 12.61
N LEU A 160 16.34 -18.04 12.04
CA LEU A 160 15.30 -17.21 12.67
C LEU A 160 13.98 -17.99 12.85
N HIS A 161 13.63 -18.83 11.87
CA HIS A 161 12.44 -19.68 11.93
C HIS A 161 12.53 -20.66 13.10
N ASP A 162 13.63 -21.38 13.22
CA ASP A 162 13.87 -22.35 14.29
C ASP A 162 13.89 -21.68 15.67
N MET A 163 14.49 -20.48 15.77
CA MET A 163 14.49 -19.69 17.01
C MET A 163 13.08 -19.28 17.46
N THR A 164 12.14 -19.13 16.53
CA THR A 164 10.80 -18.57 16.78
C THR A 164 9.69 -19.61 16.70
N GLU A 165 10.02 -20.87 16.39
CA GLU A 165 9.08 -21.99 16.19
C GLU A 165 8.12 -22.18 17.39
N LYS A 166 8.64 -22.07 18.61
CA LYS A 166 7.85 -22.24 19.84
C LYS A 166 7.03 -21.00 20.23
N GLY A 167 7.14 -19.93 19.44
CA GLY A 167 6.58 -18.61 19.73
C GLY A 167 7.44 -17.81 20.71
N ILE A 168 7.21 -16.50 20.72
CA ILE A 168 8.05 -15.54 21.44
C ILE A 168 7.24 -14.65 22.40
N SER A 169 6.13 -15.17 22.90
CA SER A 169 5.23 -14.43 23.81
C SER A 169 5.86 -14.05 25.15
N SER A 170 7.00 -14.64 25.51
CA SER A 170 7.78 -14.26 26.69
C SER A 170 8.22 -12.80 26.64
N PHE A 171 8.56 -12.26 25.46
CA PHE A 171 8.92 -10.84 25.33
C PHE A 171 7.77 -9.93 25.71
N THR A 172 6.53 -10.27 25.33
CA THR A 172 5.35 -9.51 25.76
C THR A 172 5.17 -9.53 27.26
N ASN A 173 5.43 -10.68 27.91
CA ASN A 173 5.38 -10.78 29.37
C ASN A 173 6.42 -9.85 30.04
N GLU A 174 7.63 -9.76 29.49
CA GLU A 174 8.66 -8.82 29.95
C GLU A 174 8.22 -7.36 29.76
N LEU A 175 7.72 -7.00 28.58
CA LEU A 175 7.26 -5.65 28.27
C LEU A 175 6.08 -5.20 29.15
N LEU A 176 5.17 -6.10 29.50
CA LEU A 176 3.99 -5.80 30.31
C LEU A 176 4.34 -5.37 31.74
N GLN A 177 5.52 -5.72 32.25
CA GLN A 177 6.00 -5.26 33.57
C GLN A 177 6.17 -3.74 33.59
N TYR A 178 6.45 -3.12 32.45
CA TYR A 178 6.66 -1.67 32.28
C TYR A 178 5.41 -0.93 31.80
N ARG A 179 4.21 -1.55 31.90
CA ARG A 179 2.96 -0.94 31.41
C ARG A 179 2.68 0.44 32.02
N SER A 180 2.99 0.66 33.31
CA SER A 180 2.80 1.98 33.93
C SER A 180 3.69 3.02 33.27
N LEU A 181 4.98 2.71 33.11
CA LEU A 181 5.94 3.59 32.44
C LEU A 181 5.45 3.99 31.05
N PHE A 182 4.92 3.04 30.28
CA PHE A 182 4.35 3.33 28.96
C PHE A 182 3.16 4.28 29.07
N LYS A 183 2.18 4.00 29.93
CA LYS A 183 0.99 4.86 30.10
C LYS A 183 1.36 6.29 30.49
N ASP A 184 2.29 6.44 31.41
CA ASP A 184 2.65 7.73 31.99
C ASP A 184 3.52 8.55 31.01
N GLY A 185 4.45 7.90 30.31
CA GLY A 185 5.40 8.54 29.40
C GLY A 185 4.91 8.76 27.96
N PHE A 186 3.98 7.94 27.47
CA PHE A 186 3.67 7.86 26.03
C PHE A 186 3.25 9.18 25.43
N LYS A 187 2.31 9.91 26.04
CA LYS A 187 1.79 11.17 25.48
C LYS A 187 2.89 12.20 25.24
N THR A 188 3.82 12.33 26.17
CA THR A 188 4.92 13.29 26.08
C THR A 188 5.93 12.85 25.02
N LYS A 189 6.36 11.58 25.06
CA LYS A 189 7.34 11.05 24.10
C LYS A 189 6.78 11.04 22.67
N PHE A 190 5.51 10.68 22.49
CA PHE A 190 4.79 10.74 21.22
C PHE A 190 4.81 12.14 20.60
N ARG A 191 4.46 13.18 21.37
CA ARG A 191 4.45 14.56 20.85
C ARG A 191 5.84 15.01 20.40
N LEU A 192 6.86 14.74 21.22
CA LEU A 192 8.24 15.11 20.91
C LEU A 192 8.72 14.42 19.63
N TYR A 193 8.52 13.10 19.54
CA TYR A 193 8.97 12.30 18.40
C TYR A 193 8.20 12.64 17.12
N LYS A 194 6.88 12.80 17.21
CA LYS A 194 6.06 13.21 16.06
C LYS A 194 6.58 14.52 15.47
N THR A 195 6.81 15.53 16.30
CA THR A 195 7.36 16.82 15.84
C THR A 195 8.75 16.66 15.23
N SER A 196 9.61 15.84 15.85
CA SER A 196 10.98 15.63 15.35
C SER A 196 11.02 14.93 13.99
N ILE A 197 10.19 13.90 13.77
CA ILE A 197 10.16 13.18 12.50
C ILE A 197 9.46 14.02 11.42
N GLU A 198 8.38 14.72 11.76
CA GLU A 198 7.64 15.57 10.81
C GLU A 198 8.52 16.67 10.21
N ALA A 199 9.44 17.24 11.01
CA ALA A 199 10.42 18.21 10.53
C ALA A 199 11.47 17.64 9.56
N LYS A 200 11.65 16.32 9.52
CA LYS A 200 12.63 15.62 8.66
C LYS A 200 11.98 14.94 7.44
N MET A 201 10.66 14.86 7.43
CA MET A 201 9.92 14.24 6.33
C MET A 201 9.82 15.18 5.12
N PRO A 202 9.51 14.65 3.92
CA PRO A 202 9.20 15.48 2.76
C PRO A 202 8.13 16.54 3.07
N PRO A 203 8.26 17.77 2.55
CA PRO A 203 7.26 18.82 2.72
C PRO A 203 5.86 18.37 2.27
N SER A 204 4.81 18.87 2.92
CA SER A 204 3.41 18.53 2.64
C SER A 204 3.04 17.05 2.90
N SER A 205 3.89 16.29 3.59
CA SER A 205 3.53 14.95 4.06
C SER A 205 2.27 15.00 4.93
N PRO A 206 1.26 14.12 4.70
CA PRO A 206 0.09 14.05 5.57
C PRO A 206 0.48 13.76 7.03
N SER A 207 -0.08 14.52 7.98
CA SER A 207 0.23 14.39 9.41
C SER A 207 -0.10 13.01 10.01
N ARG A 208 -0.89 12.18 9.30
CA ARG A 208 -1.15 10.78 9.67
C ARG A 208 0.11 9.91 9.56
N ILE A 209 0.98 10.19 8.58
CA ILE A 209 2.23 9.45 8.42
C ILE A 209 3.18 9.75 9.59
N SER A 210 3.36 11.04 9.95
CA SER A 210 4.16 11.41 11.13
C SER A 210 3.54 10.88 12.43
N THR A 211 2.21 10.80 12.50
CA THR A 211 1.49 10.17 13.63
C THR A 211 1.86 8.70 13.78
N ASN A 212 1.85 7.93 12.70
CA ASN A 212 2.22 6.51 12.73
C ASN A 212 3.66 6.31 13.22
N PHE A 213 4.62 7.06 12.67
CA PHE A 213 6.01 7.01 13.12
C PHE A 213 6.18 7.50 14.57
N GLY A 214 5.40 8.49 14.99
CA GLY A 214 5.39 8.99 16.36
C GLY A 214 5.04 7.91 17.39
N VAL A 215 4.13 6.99 17.07
CA VAL A 215 3.79 5.86 17.95
C VAL A 215 4.99 4.92 18.13
N LEU A 216 5.65 4.53 17.04
CA LEU A 216 6.82 3.64 17.09
C LEU A 216 8.01 4.31 17.76
N GLY A 217 8.27 5.57 17.44
CA GLY A 217 9.36 6.35 18.05
C GLY A 217 9.17 6.54 19.55
N ALA A 218 7.95 6.85 20.00
CA ALA A 218 7.64 6.91 21.42
C ALA A 218 7.84 5.56 22.12
N THR A 219 7.47 4.47 21.45
CA THR A 219 7.65 3.10 21.97
C THR A 219 9.14 2.79 22.15
N TYR A 220 9.96 3.03 21.13
CA TYR A 220 11.42 2.89 21.24
C TYR A 220 11.98 3.71 22.40
N GLU A 221 11.62 5.00 22.48
CA GLU A 221 12.14 5.90 23.51
C GLU A 221 11.79 5.48 24.93
N ILE A 222 10.61 4.91 25.14
CA ILE A 222 10.19 4.41 26.45
C ILE A 222 10.97 3.16 26.83
N PHE A 223 11.23 2.27 25.88
CA PHE A 223 11.78 0.95 26.15
C PHE A 223 13.30 0.84 25.95
N LYS A 224 13.97 1.82 25.32
CA LYS A 224 15.40 1.75 24.96
C LYS A 224 16.34 1.45 26.12
N ASP A 225 15.96 1.84 27.34
CA ASP A 225 16.76 1.63 28.56
C ASP A 225 16.41 0.32 29.28
N PHE A 226 15.38 -0.40 28.80
CA PHE A 226 14.83 -1.61 29.41
C PHE A 226 14.96 -2.85 28.52
N ILE A 227 15.00 -2.67 27.20
CA ILE A 227 15.21 -3.74 26.23
C ILE A 227 16.35 -3.41 25.29
N ILE A 228 17.03 -4.44 24.82
CA ILE A 228 18.10 -4.31 23.84
C ILE A 228 17.45 -4.26 22.45
N PHE A 229 17.48 -3.09 21.83
CA PHE A 229 17.14 -2.95 20.42
C PHE A 229 18.32 -3.33 19.52
N PRO A 230 18.10 -4.02 18.39
CA PRO A 230 19.15 -4.33 17.43
C PRO A 230 19.55 -3.13 16.54
N PHE A 231 19.07 -1.94 16.87
CA PHE A 231 19.30 -0.70 16.14
C PHE A 231 19.37 0.48 17.10
N THR A 232 20.05 1.55 16.68
CA THR A 232 20.12 2.79 17.44
C THR A 232 18.98 3.74 17.09
N TYR A 233 18.84 4.80 17.87
CA TYR A 233 17.92 5.90 17.55
C TYR A 233 18.21 6.53 16.18
N SER A 234 19.50 6.67 15.84
CA SER A 234 19.91 7.24 14.56
C SER A 234 19.44 6.36 13.40
N ASP A 235 19.62 5.03 13.53
CA ASP A 235 19.19 4.06 12.54
C ASP A 235 17.66 4.10 12.36
N LEU A 236 16.92 4.17 13.47
CA LEU A 236 15.46 4.26 13.46
C LEU A 236 14.96 5.49 12.69
N ILE A 237 15.53 6.67 12.97
CA ILE A 237 15.14 7.91 12.31
C ILE A 237 15.51 7.90 10.82
N LEU A 238 16.73 7.45 10.49
CA LEU A 238 17.15 7.32 9.09
C LEU A 238 16.20 6.38 8.32
N HIS A 239 15.80 5.28 8.95
CA HIS A 239 14.84 4.35 8.36
C HIS A 239 13.46 4.97 8.17
N PHE A 240 12.93 5.71 9.14
CA PHE A 240 11.63 6.39 9.03
C PHE A 240 11.62 7.46 7.94
N VAL A 241 12.69 8.25 7.82
CA VAL A 241 12.82 9.23 6.72
C VAL A 241 12.78 8.52 5.37
N LYS A 242 13.58 7.46 5.19
CA LYS A 242 13.58 6.65 3.96
C LYS A 242 12.20 6.08 3.63
N ILE A 243 11.51 5.50 4.61
CA ILE A 243 10.14 4.98 4.38
C ILE A 243 9.19 6.12 4.02
N SER A 244 9.29 7.28 4.69
CA SER A 244 8.43 8.42 4.42
C SER A 244 8.57 8.93 2.98
N GLU A 245 9.79 8.94 2.43
CA GLU A 245 10.06 9.31 1.04
C GLU A 245 9.42 8.31 0.07
N VAL A 246 9.61 7.01 0.31
CA VAL A 246 9.00 5.94 -0.50
C VAL A 246 7.48 6.04 -0.48
N GLN A 247 6.90 6.21 0.70
CA GLN A 247 5.45 6.32 0.88
C GLN A 247 4.91 7.61 0.25
N MET A 248 5.65 8.72 0.33
CA MET A 248 5.27 9.99 -0.30
C MET A 248 5.33 9.91 -1.83
N ASN A 249 6.31 9.18 -2.38
CA ASN A 249 6.37 8.91 -3.81
C ASN A 249 5.13 8.12 -4.28
N LYS A 250 4.71 7.07 -3.55
CA LYS A 250 3.48 6.34 -3.85
C LYS A 250 2.24 7.21 -3.71
N PHE A 251 2.15 8.01 -2.64
CA PHE A 251 1.06 8.96 -2.41
C PHE A 251 0.93 9.98 -3.57
N ASN A 252 2.06 10.48 -4.07
CA ASN A 252 2.11 11.40 -5.21
C ASN A 252 1.79 10.72 -6.53
N SER A 253 2.31 9.52 -6.80
CA SER A 253 1.97 8.76 -8.01
C SER A 253 0.47 8.48 -8.08
N ALA A 254 -0.15 8.02 -6.97
CA ALA A 254 -1.60 7.84 -6.91
C ALA A 254 -2.35 9.17 -7.12
N SER A 255 -1.81 10.30 -6.63
CA SER A 255 -2.34 11.63 -6.95
C SER A 255 -2.35 11.91 -8.45
N VAL A 256 -1.24 11.61 -9.11
CA VAL A 256 -1.03 12.00 -10.50
C VAL A 256 -1.93 11.16 -11.40
N THR A 257 -1.93 9.84 -11.20
CA THR A 257 -2.76 8.90 -11.96
C THR A 257 -4.26 9.19 -11.76
N ASN A 258 -4.72 9.42 -10.53
CA ASN A 258 -6.13 9.72 -10.27
C ASN A 258 -6.55 11.05 -10.90
N LYS A 259 -5.80 12.13 -10.67
CA LYS A 259 -6.08 13.43 -11.29
C LYS A 259 -6.05 13.36 -12.82
N TRP A 260 -5.20 12.51 -13.40
CA TRP A 260 -5.14 12.28 -14.84
C TRP A 260 -6.44 11.68 -15.34
N TRP A 261 -6.92 10.60 -14.73
CA TRP A 261 -8.16 9.94 -15.15
C TRP A 261 -9.42 10.77 -14.86
N ASP A 262 -9.46 11.51 -13.76
CA ASP A 262 -10.53 12.46 -13.47
C ASP A 262 -10.59 13.58 -14.53
N SER A 263 -9.41 14.08 -14.95
CA SER A 263 -9.30 15.06 -16.03
C SER A 263 -9.67 14.43 -17.38
N PHE A 264 -9.27 13.19 -17.63
CA PHE A 264 -9.59 12.43 -18.85
C PHE A 264 -11.09 12.29 -19.00
N LEU A 265 -11.79 11.85 -17.94
CA LEU A 265 -13.24 11.75 -17.91
C LEU A 265 -13.91 13.11 -18.11
N ALA A 266 -13.42 14.16 -17.46
CA ALA A 266 -13.95 15.49 -17.65
C ALA A 266 -13.76 16.01 -19.08
N CYS A 267 -12.63 15.69 -19.72
CA CYS A 267 -12.40 15.99 -21.13
C CYS A 267 -13.35 15.22 -22.05
N ILE A 268 -13.70 13.97 -21.75
CA ILE A 268 -14.74 13.22 -22.51
C ILE A 268 -16.09 13.94 -22.41
N LYS A 269 -16.48 14.34 -21.19
CA LYS A 269 -17.76 14.99 -20.90
C LYS A 269 -17.82 16.46 -21.34
N SER A 270 -16.66 17.07 -21.61
CA SER A 270 -16.58 18.49 -21.96
C SER A 270 -17.08 18.78 -23.39
N ASN A 271 -17.49 20.02 -23.61
CA ASN A 271 -17.75 20.58 -24.93
C ASN A 271 -16.63 21.57 -25.29
N GLY A 272 -16.28 21.66 -26.58
CA GLY A 272 -15.26 22.58 -27.09
C GLY A 272 -13.84 22.00 -27.13
N ASP A 273 -12.84 22.87 -27.08
CA ASP A 273 -11.43 22.55 -27.43
C ASP A 273 -10.75 21.49 -26.56
N ASN A 274 -11.24 21.29 -25.33
CA ASN A 274 -10.69 20.29 -24.41
C ASN A 274 -11.33 18.91 -24.58
N LYS A 275 -12.29 18.76 -25.52
CA LYS A 275 -13.04 17.52 -25.70
C LYS A 275 -12.17 16.39 -26.22
N LEU A 276 -12.18 15.25 -25.53
CA LEU A 276 -11.65 14.00 -26.06
C LEU A 276 -12.73 13.34 -26.91
N GLU A 277 -12.46 13.16 -28.20
CA GLU A 277 -13.41 12.57 -29.14
C GLU A 277 -13.11 11.10 -29.41
N PHE A 278 -14.18 10.30 -29.39
CA PHE A 278 -14.16 8.93 -29.86
C PHE A 278 -13.75 8.87 -31.35
N ASP A 279 -13.01 7.82 -31.70
CA ASP A 279 -12.43 7.57 -33.02
C ASP A 279 -11.45 8.63 -33.53
N ARG A 280 -11.11 9.65 -32.74
CA ARG A 280 -10.02 10.59 -33.02
C ARG A 280 -8.92 10.52 -31.98
N ASP A 281 -9.28 10.74 -30.72
CA ASP A 281 -8.35 10.81 -29.59
C ASP A 281 -8.35 9.50 -28.80
N ILE A 282 -9.51 8.87 -28.69
CA ILE A 282 -9.78 7.69 -27.86
C ILE A 282 -10.58 6.64 -28.63
N LYS A 283 -10.38 5.37 -28.32
CA LYS A 283 -11.16 4.25 -28.86
C LYS A 283 -11.20 3.11 -27.87
N VAL A 284 -12.35 2.46 -27.71
CA VAL A 284 -12.48 1.26 -26.87
C VAL A 284 -12.70 0.06 -27.77
N GLU A 285 -11.87 -0.97 -27.61
CA GLU A 285 -12.00 -2.24 -28.33
C GLU A 285 -11.86 -3.39 -27.33
N GLY A 286 -12.94 -4.17 -27.16
CA GLY A 286 -13.01 -5.21 -26.14
C GLY A 286 -12.78 -4.64 -24.74
N ASP A 287 -11.82 -5.23 -24.02
CA ASP A 287 -11.47 -4.83 -22.65
C ASP A 287 -10.41 -3.72 -22.59
N ASN A 288 -10.02 -3.15 -23.73
CA ASN A 288 -8.92 -2.19 -23.82
C ASN A 288 -9.40 -0.79 -24.24
N LEU A 289 -8.87 0.23 -23.58
CA LEU A 289 -8.97 1.63 -23.98
C LEU A 289 -7.66 2.05 -24.65
N TYR A 290 -7.79 2.58 -25.87
CA TYR A 290 -6.74 3.15 -26.67
C TYR A 290 -6.84 4.66 -26.61
N PHE A 291 -5.72 5.35 -26.45
CA PHE A 291 -5.68 6.82 -26.56
C PHE A 291 -4.34 7.34 -27.05
N ASN A 292 -4.36 8.44 -27.81
CA ASN A 292 -3.12 9.12 -28.21
C ASN A 292 -2.60 9.98 -27.05
N PHE A 293 -1.46 9.61 -26.47
CA PHE A 293 -0.94 10.29 -25.28
C PHE A 293 -0.67 11.79 -25.49
N SER A 294 -0.04 12.19 -26.60
CA SER A 294 0.35 13.58 -26.85
C SER A 294 -0.87 14.51 -27.00
N ASN A 295 -1.87 14.08 -27.75
CA ASN A 295 -3.12 14.82 -27.94
C ASN A 295 -3.90 14.87 -26.62
N THR A 296 -4.01 13.72 -25.95
CA THR A 296 -4.71 13.60 -24.67
C THR A 296 -4.08 14.50 -23.60
N TYR A 297 -2.75 14.48 -23.48
CA TYR A 297 -2.02 15.31 -22.52
C TYR A 297 -2.29 16.80 -22.72
N THR A 298 -2.32 17.27 -23.98
CA THR A 298 -2.55 18.69 -24.27
C THR A 298 -3.95 19.14 -23.80
N LYS A 299 -4.95 18.29 -24.01
CA LYS A 299 -6.33 18.56 -23.58
C LYS A 299 -6.47 18.48 -22.06
N ILE A 300 -5.90 17.44 -21.46
CA ILE A 300 -5.89 17.26 -20.01
C ILE A 300 -5.11 18.36 -19.31
N GLN A 301 -3.99 18.86 -19.85
CA GLN A 301 -3.21 19.95 -19.25
C GLN A 301 -4.09 21.18 -18.97
N ARG A 302 -4.93 21.56 -19.93
CA ARG A 302 -5.87 22.69 -19.78
C ARG A 302 -6.92 22.38 -18.72
N GLN A 303 -7.49 21.17 -18.78
CA GLN A 303 -8.51 20.74 -17.83
C GLN A 303 -7.98 20.62 -16.40
N TRP A 304 -6.75 20.14 -16.24
CA TRP A 304 -6.06 19.97 -14.96
C TRP A 304 -5.88 21.29 -14.24
N HIS A 305 -5.39 22.32 -14.94
CA HIS A 305 -5.25 23.65 -14.35
C HIS A 305 -6.60 24.22 -13.94
N ASN A 306 -7.65 24.00 -14.73
CA ASN A 306 -8.99 24.46 -14.41
C ASN A 306 -9.56 23.78 -13.16
N GLN A 307 -9.38 22.47 -13.02
CA GLN A 307 -9.89 21.66 -11.91
C GLN A 307 -9.10 21.85 -10.62
N TYR A 308 -7.77 21.84 -10.69
CA TYR A 308 -6.90 21.73 -9.52
C TYR A 308 -6.14 23.02 -9.18
N LYS A 309 -6.20 24.04 -10.05
CA LYS A 309 -5.48 25.32 -9.88
C LYS A 309 -3.97 25.14 -9.71
N GLU A 310 -3.41 24.15 -10.37
CA GLU A 310 -1.98 23.83 -10.38
C GLU A 310 -1.53 23.45 -11.80
N SER A 311 -0.22 23.51 -12.04
CA SER A 311 0.38 23.01 -13.27
C SER A 311 0.39 21.48 -13.30
N ILE A 312 0.01 20.89 -14.43
CA ILE A 312 0.15 19.45 -14.64
C ILE A 312 1.64 19.03 -14.59
N PRO A 313 1.98 17.85 -14.03
CA PRO A 313 3.32 17.28 -14.14
C PRO A 313 3.78 17.11 -15.58
N SER A 314 5.09 17.02 -15.79
CA SER A 314 5.68 16.87 -17.13
C SER A 314 5.15 15.64 -17.88
N LYS A 315 5.19 15.67 -19.22
CA LYS A 315 4.83 14.51 -20.07
C LYS A 315 5.54 13.24 -19.61
N MET A 316 6.85 13.31 -19.37
CA MET A 316 7.66 12.18 -18.89
C MET A 316 7.12 11.63 -17.56
N THR A 317 6.84 12.49 -16.59
CA THR A 317 6.31 12.10 -15.28
C THR A 317 4.95 11.41 -15.39
N ILE A 318 4.04 11.93 -16.22
CA ILE A 318 2.74 11.26 -16.46
C ILE A 318 2.95 9.91 -17.13
N GLN A 319 3.81 9.83 -18.15
CA GLN A 319 4.08 8.57 -18.85
C GLN A 319 4.65 7.50 -17.92
N GLU A 320 5.61 7.86 -17.07
CA GLU A 320 6.17 6.95 -16.07
C GLU A 320 5.14 6.52 -15.03
N SER A 321 4.31 7.44 -14.57
CA SER A 321 3.25 7.13 -13.60
C SER A 321 2.26 6.13 -14.21
N LEU A 322 1.73 6.41 -15.41
CA LEU A 322 0.79 5.53 -16.10
C LEU A 322 1.38 4.15 -16.40
N LYS A 323 2.66 4.07 -16.80
CA LYS A 323 3.33 2.80 -17.15
C LYS A 323 3.58 1.88 -15.96
N LYS A 324 3.62 2.41 -14.73
CA LYS A 324 3.82 1.63 -13.50
C LYS A 324 2.52 1.00 -12.98
N GLU A 325 1.38 1.40 -13.49
CA GLU A 325 0.08 0.99 -12.98
C GLU A 325 -0.34 -0.38 -13.53
N SER A 326 -1.06 -1.15 -12.72
CA SER A 326 -1.49 -2.52 -13.05
C SER A 326 -2.50 -2.62 -14.22
N PHE A 327 -3.06 -1.48 -14.66
CA PHE A 327 -3.93 -1.37 -15.82
C PHE A 327 -3.15 -1.15 -17.12
N PHE A 328 -1.86 -0.78 -17.07
CA PHE A 328 -1.09 -0.51 -18.28
C PHE A 328 -0.79 -1.80 -19.03
N VAL A 329 -1.01 -1.79 -20.35
CA VAL A 329 -0.78 -2.95 -21.21
C VAL A 329 0.46 -2.73 -22.07
N GLU A 330 0.42 -1.74 -22.97
CA GLU A 330 1.52 -1.45 -23.90
C GLU A 330 1.43 -0.05 -24.52
N VAL A 331 2.48 0.34 -25.26
CA VAL A 331 2.43 1.45 -26.21
C VAL A 331 2.57 0.91 -27.62
N LYS A 332 1.57 1.14 -28.47
CA LYS A 332 1.64 0.87 -29.91
C LYS A 332 2.29 2.05 -30.63
N SER A 333 3.31 1.77 -31.44
CA SER A 333 3.97 2.79 -32.28
C SER A 333 3.12 3.24 -33.45
N SER A 334 2.19 2.40 -33.91
CA SER A 334 1.27 2.66 -34.99
C SER A 334 -0.10 2.05 -34.69
N TYR A 335 -1.12 2.90 -34.66
CA TYR A 335 -2.50 2.57 -34.39
C TYR A 335 -3.42 3.58 -35.09
N ARG A 336 -4.56 3.11 -35.56
CA ARG A 336 -5.52 3.91 -36.32
C ARG A 336 -6.83 4.03 -35.56
N PHE A 337 -7.12 5.24 -35.09
CA PHE A 337 -8.37 5.52 -34.36
C PHE A 337 -9.57 5.54 -35.33
N ARG A 338 -9.52 6.37 -36.38
CA ARG A 338 -10.58 6.50 -37.38
C ARG A 338 -10.40 5.56 -38.57
N THR A 339 -11.45 4.84 -38.95
CA THR A 339 -11.50 4.06 -40.20
C THR A 339 -11.80 4.96 -41.41
N GLY A 340 -11.26 4.63 -42.59
CA GLY A 340 -11.50 5.39 -43.83
C GLY A 340 -10.46 6.46 -44.15
N LYS A 341 -10.62 7.17 -45.27
CA LYS A 341 -9.58 8.05 -45.87
C LYS A 341 -9.03 9.14 -44.95
N ASP A 342 -9.81 9.59 -43.98
CA ASP A 342 -9.42 10.67 -43.03
C ASP A 342 -8.69 10.16 -41.77
N GLY A 343 -8.49 8.85 -41.65
CA GLY A 343 -7.74 8.25 -40.55
C GLY A 343 -6.23 8.21 -40.83
N SER A 344 -5.43 8.67 -39.87
CA SER A 344 -3.97 8.53 -39.89
C SER A 344 -3.49 7.54 -38.84
N ASN A 345 -2.37 6.88 -39.12
CA ASN A 345 -1.69 6.07 -38.12
C ASN A 345 -0.94 6.99 -37.15
N THR A 346 -1.06 6.72 -35.87
CA THR A 346 -0.37 7.43 -34.80
C THR A 346 -0.04 6.48 -33.66
N SER A 347 0.70 6.91 -32.66
CA SER A 347 0.93 6.09 -31.47
C SER A 347 -0.31 6.02 -30.59
N ALA A 348 -0.48 4.90 -29.90
CA ALA A 348 -1.57 4.69 -28.95
C ALA A 348 -1.04 4.04 -27.67
N TYR A 349 -1.45 4.59 -26.53
CA TYR A 349 -1.35 3.93 -25.26
C TYR A 349 -2.52 2.96 -25.13
N VAL A 350 -2.24 1.76 -24.62
CA VAL A 350 -3.24 0.71 -24.40
C VAL A 350 -3.30 0.43 -22.90
N VAL A 351 -4.50 0.57 -22.33
CA VAL A 351 -4.78 0.25 -20.93
C VAL A 351 -5.97 -0.69 -20.83
N ASN A 352 -5.97 -1.57 -19.83
CA ASN A 352 -7.10 -2.42 -19.51
C ASN A 352 -8.22 -1.55 -18.93
N PHE A 353 -9.30 -1.40 -19.69
CA PHE A 353 -10.38 -0.48 -19.42
C PHE A 353 -11.16 -0.85 -18.15
N LYS A 354 -11.39 -2.15 -17.91
CA LYS A 354 -12.10 -2.66 -16.72
C LYS A 354 -11.37 -2.41 -15.40
N LYS A 355 -10.06 -2.15 -15.46
CA LYS A 355 -9.24 -1.83 -14.28
C LYS A 355 -9.17 -0.33 -13.99
N LEU A 356 -9.75 0.53 -14.84
CA LEU A 356 -9.74 1.97 -14.60
C LEU A 356 -10.78 2.35 -13.56
N SER A 357 -10.43 3.30 -12.70
CA SER A 357 -11.34 3.87 -11.69
C SER A 357 -12.55 4.61 -12.28
N ILE A 358 -12.45 5.01 -13.55
CA ILE A 358 -13.47 5.75 -14.33
C ILE A 358 -14.25 4.84 -15.30
N TYR A 359 -14.15 3.51 -15.15
CA TYR A 359 -14.71 2.56 -16.10
C TYR A 359 -16.22 2.78 -16.33
N ASP A 360 -17.00 2.81 -15.25
CA ASP A 360 -18.46 2.93 -15.32
C ASP A 360 -18.86 4.23 -16.02
N GLU A 361 -18.24 5.36 -15.65
CA GLU A 361 -18.59 6.66 -16.20
C GLU A 361 -18.19 6.81 -17.67
N VAL A 362 -17.05 6.26 -18.09
CA VAL A 362 -16.66 6.28 -19.52
C VAL A 362 -17.56 5.34 -20.32
N ASN A 363 -17.90 4.17 -19.77
CA ASN A 363 -18.76 3.20 -20.44
C ASN A 363 -20.17 3.78 -20.67
N GLU A 364 -20.73 4.50 -19.69
CA GLU A 364 -21.98 5.25 -19.85
C GLU A 364 -21.91 6.29 -20.97
N GLN A 365 -20.80 7.04 -21.08
CA GLN A 365 -20.63 8.03 -22.15
C GLN A 365 -20.53 7.40 -23.53
N ILE A 366 -19.89 6.23 -23.66
CA ILE A 366 -19.82 5.48 -24.91
C ILE A 366 -21.21 5.02 -25.33
N VAL A 367 -21.95 4.40 -24.41
CA VAL A 367 -23.32 3.95 -24.65
C VAL A 367 -24.19 5.12 -25.09
N PHE A 368 -24.15 6.24 -24.35
CA PHE A 368 -24.89 7.45 -24.70
C PHE A 368 -24.57 7.94 -26.11
N THR A 369 -23.28 8.00 -26.48
CA THR A 369 -22.83 8.44 -27.81
C THR A 369 -23.32 7.51 -28.93
N ASN A 370 -23.35 6.19 -28.69
CA ASN A 370 -23.81 5.20 -29.67
C ASN A 370 -25.34 5.11 -29.79
N THR A 371 -26.09 5.65 -28.82
CA THR A 371 -27.56 5.68 -28.82
C THR A 371 -28.18 6.98 -29.31
N LEU A 372 -27.36 7.99 -29.61
CA LEU A 372 -27.84 9.21 -30.26
C LEU A 372 -28.12 8.93 -31.75
N PRO A 373 -29.31 9.32 -32.26
CA PRO A 373 -29.73 9.04 -33.64
C PRO A 373 -28.88 9.75 -34.70
#